data_AF-W9EBH4-F1
#
_entry.id   AF-W9EBH4-F1
#
_cell.length_a   1.000
_cell.length_b   1.000
_cell.length_c   1.000
_cell.angle_alpha   90.00
_cell.angle_beta   90.00
_cell.angle_gamma   90.00
#
_symmetry.space_group_name_H-M   'P 1'
#
loop_
_entity.id
_entity.type
_entity.pdbx_description
1 polymer ?
#
loop_
_entity_poly.entity_id
_entity_poly.type
_entity_poly.pdbx_seq_one_letter_code
_entity_poly.pdbx_strand_id
1 'polypeptide(L)' 'MIDIIGYDIEAAKRILEKNNVQYNVIFTKPTKNYRGYQIRVLKTIFEDGILTVIVAEF' A
#
# COMPACT_ATOMS: atom_id res chain seq x y z
N MET A 1 1.92 -9.25 -12.40
CA MET A 1 1.06 -8.69 -11.34
C MET A 1 2.00 -8.19 -10.25
N ILE A 2 1.99 -6.89 -9.94
CA ILE A 2 2.80 -6.31 -8.85
C ILE A 2 1.99 -6.45 -7.57
N ASP A 3 2.49 -7.25 -6.63
CA ASP A 3 1.88 -7.43 -5.32
C ASP A 3 2.84 -6.85 -4.26
N ILE A 4 2.42 -5.78 -3.58
CA ILE A 4 3.22 -5.03 -2.60
C ILE A 4 2.62 -5.15 -1.19
N ILE A 5 1.83 -6.20 -0.95
CA ILE A 5 1.22 -6.47 0.36
C ILE A 5 2.32 -6.69 1.41
N GLY A 6 2.12 -6.10 2.58
CA GLY A 6 2.98 -6.31 3.73
C GLY A 6 4.25 -5.46 3.78
N TYR A 7 4.55 -4.69 2.72
CA TYR A 7 5.60 -3.68 2.72
C TYR A 7 5.19 -2.45 3.54
N ASP A 8 6.22 -1.72 3.99
CA ASP A 8 6.04 -0.35 4.46
C ASP A 8 5.56 0.54 3.30
N ILE A 9 4.76 1.57 3.61
CA ILE A 9 4.21 2.50 2.61
C ILE A 9 5.32 3.19 1.80
N GLU A 10 6.47 3.51 2.40
CA GLU A 10 7.58 4.14 1.68
C GLU A 10 8.22 3.20 0.65
N ALA A 11 8.41 1.93 1.02
CA ALA A 11 8.94 0.92 0.12
C ALA A 11 7.96 0.67 -1.05
N ALA A 12 6.66 0.59 -0.75
CA ALA A 12 5.62 0.47 -1.75
C ALA A 12 5.64 1.64 -2.74
N LYS A 13 5.69 2.89 -2.26
CA LYS A 13 5.76 4.10 -3.11
C LYS A 13 6.96 4.06 -4.06
N ARG A 14 8.15 3.74 -3.55
CA ARG A 14 9.37 3.64 -4.38
C ARG A 14 9.23 2.62 -5.51
N ILE A 15 8.59 1.48 -5.26
CA ILE A 15 8.37 0.46 -6.29
C ILE A 15 7.42 0.99 -7.37
N LEU A 16 6.34 1.67 -6.97
CA LEU A 16 5.34 2.20 -7.89
C LEU A 16 5.89 3.32 -8.76
N GLU A 17 6.64 4.25 -8.17
CA GLU A 17 7.32 5.33 -8.89
C GLU A 17 8.35 4.77 -9.88
N LYS A 18 9.17 3.79 -9.45
CA LYS A 18 10.16 3.14 -10.32
C LYS A 18 9.51 2.48 -11.55
N ASN A 19 8.28 2.02 -11.42
CA ASN A 19 7.55 1.35 -12.51
C ASN A 19 6.60 2.30 -13.27
N ASN A 20 6.61 3.62 -13.00
CA ASN A 20 5.68 4.59 -13.59
C ASN A 20 4.21 4.18 -13.47
N VAL A 21 3.85 3.52 -12.38
CA VAL A 21 2.47 3.07 -12.13
C VAL A 21 1.69 4.23 -11.55
N GLN A 22 0.55 4.58 -12.15
CA GLN A 22 -0.41 5.48 -11.50
C GLN A 22 -1.03 4.75 -10.31
N TYR A 23 -1.02 5.38 -9.13
CA TYR A 23 -1.53 4.75 -7.93
C TYR A 23 -2.34 5.72 -7.08
N ASN A 24 -3.28 5.16 -6.31
CA ASN A 24 -4.06 5.87 -5.31
C ASN A 24 -3.85 5.20 -3.95
N VAL A 25 -3.72 5.99 -2.87
CA VAL A 25 -3.49 5.45 -1.52
C VAL A 25 -4.71 5.71 -0.65
N ILE A 26 -5.30 4.66 -0.10
CA ILE A 26 -6.44 4.74 0.82
C ILE A 26 -5.96 4.35 2.21
N PHE A 27 -6.09 5.28 3.15
CA PHE A 27 -5.78 5.05 4.56
C PHE A 27 -7.01 4.48 5.27
N THR A 28 -6.82 3.37 5.97
CA THR A 28 -7.83 2.72 6.79
C THR A 28 -7.33 2.61 8.22
N LYS A 29 -8.26 2.57 9.18
CA LYS A 29 -7.92 2.24 10.56
C LYS A 29 -7.49 0.77 10.67
N PRO A 30 -6.58 0.47 11.59
CA PRO A 30 -6.11 -0.89 11.81
C PRO A 30 -7.20 -1.65 12.57
N THR A 31 -7.49 -2.88 12.16
CA THR A 31 -8.37 -3.77 12.93
C THR A 31 -7.61 -4.48 14.07
N LYS A 32 -6.28 -4.40 14.09
CA LYS A 32 -5.41 -4.99 15.11
C LYS A 32 -4.20 -4.08 15.33
N ASN A 33 -3.88 -3.70 16.57
CA ASN A 33 -2.66 -2.93 16.83
C ASN A 33 -1.42 -3.85 16.75
N TYR A 34 -0.53 -3.58 15.80
CA TYR A 34 0.75 -4.26 15.70
C TYR A 34 1.84 -3.39 16.32
N ARG A 35 2.40 -3.83 17.46
CA ARG A 35 3.52 -3.14 18.11
C ARG A 35 4.74 -3.14 17.18
N GLY A 36 5.10 -1.96 16.67
CA GLY A 36 6.34 -1.74 15.91
C GLY A 36 6.17 -1.33 14.45
N TYR A 37 4.96 -1.33 13.89
CA TYR A 37 4.68 -0.78 12.56
C TYR A 37 3.85 0.49 12.70
N GLN A 38 4.18 1.55 11.96
CA GLN A 38 3.38 2.79 11.92
C GLN A 38 2.36 2.73 10.77
N ILE A 39 2.73 2.24 9.59
CA ILE A 39 1.84 2.14 8.42
C ILE A 39 2.19 0.88 7.61
N ARG A 40 1.20 0.10 7.16
CA ARG A 40 1.42 -1.10 6.34
C ARG A 40 0.41 -1.25 5.21
N VAL A 41 0.87 -1.74 4.05
CA VAL A 41 -0.01 -2.10 2.93
C VAL A 41 -0.78 -3.39 3.24
N LEU A 42 -2.10 -3.30 3.22
CA LEU A 42 -3.01 -4.42 3.45
C LEU A 42 -3.41 -5.12 2.15
N LYS A 43 -3.68 -4.32 1.11
CA LYS A 43 -4.25 -4.81 -0.14
C LYS A 43 -3.88 -3.89 -1.29
N THR A 44 -3.70 -4.49 -2.47
CA THR A 44 -3.58 -3.78 -3.74
C THR A 44 -4.64 -4.23 -4.73
N ILE A 45 -5.27 -3.28 -5.40
CA ILE A 45 -6.29 -3.49 -6.42
C ILE A 45 -5.84 -2.76 -7.68
N PHE A 46 -5.83 -3.43 -8.83
CA PHE A 46 -5.48 -2.83 -10.10
C PHE A 46 -6.72 -2.79 -10.99
N GLU A 47 -7.25 -1.61 -11.23
CA GLU A 47 -8.45 -1.37 -12.05
C GLU A 47 -8.20 -0.18 -12.97
N ASP A 48 -8.58 -0.31 -14.25
CA ASP A 48 -8.48 0.74 -15.26
C ASP A 48 -7.09 1.42 -15.38
N GLY A 49 -6.02 0.66 -15.14
CA GLY A 49 -4.64 1.16 -15.22
C GLY A 49 -4.14 1.89 -13.97
N ILE A 50 -4.99 2.01 -12.93
CA ILE A 50 -4.67 2.66 -11.66
C ILE A 50 -4.55 1.60 -10.56
N LEU A 51 -3.42 1.62 -9.85
CA LEU A 51 -3.22 0.76 -8.68
C LEU A 51 -3.74 1.44 -7.41
N THR A 52 -4.83 0.95 -6.85
CA THR A 52 -5.30 1.37 -5.53
C THR A 52 -4.59 0.55 -4.44
N VAL A 53 -3.88 1.24 -3.57
CA VAL A 53 -3.14 0.69 -2.44
C VAL A 53 -3.87 1.04 -1.14
N ILE A 54 -4.36 0.02 -0.44
CA ILE A 54 -5.04 0.18 0.83
C ILE A 54 -4.04 -0.06 1.95
N VAL A 55 -3.87 0.93 2.82
CA VAL A 55 -2.90 0.90 3.93
C VAL A 55 -3.57 1.13 5.27
N ALA A 56 -3.11 0.42 6.29
CA ALA A 56 -3.50 0.69 7.67
C ALA A 56 -2.40 1.42 8.42
N GLU A 57 -2.79 2.45 9.18
CA GLU A 57 -1.97 3.15 10.16
C GLU A 57 -2.18 2.48 11.53
N PHE A 58 -1.13 2.07 12.25
CA PHE A 58 -1.18 1.21 13.44
C PHE A 58 -0.70 1.90 14.72
#